data_AF-A0A1Q8AR64-F1
#
_entry.id   AF-A0A1Q8AR64-F1
#
_cell.length_a   1.000
_cell.length_b   1.000
_cell.length_c   1.000
_cell.angle_alpha   90.00
_cell.angle_beta   90.00
_cell.angle_gamma   90.00
#
_symmetry.space_group_name_H-M   'P 1'
#
loop_
_entity.id
_entity.type
_entity.pdbx_description
1 polymer ?
#
loop_
_entity_poly.entity_id
_entity_poly.type
_entity_poly.pdbx_seq_one_letter_code
_entity_poly.pdbx_strand_id
1 'polypeptide(L)'
;MNVNNKLVGIDKGFSIASSGASALGTGSCATAVTFSVTTGTATTSVISGHYVYDIQITNTTLTPTLTCYQVLLTLTTSNGVQTTYGPLYIQTTASLLAWQPIDARFDIQSTTTPASPFSFLVTITCQTGTCP
;
A
#
# COMPACT_ATOMS: atom_id res chain seq x y z
N MET A 1 3.04 11.53 -4.30
CA MET A 1 3.51 10.21 -3.86
C MET A 1 4.87 10.38 -3.19
N ASN A 2 5.08 9.83 -1.98
CA ASN A 2 6.38 9.86 -1.29
C ASN A 2 6.81 8.43 -0.94
N VAL A 3 7.45 7.76 -1.90
CA VAL A 3 8.04 6.44 -1.70
C VAL A 3 9.53 6.63 -1.38
N ASN A 4 9.86 6.58 -0.09
CA ASN A 4 11.23 6.51 0.40
C ASN A 4 11.61 5.05 0.72
N ASN A 5 12.87 4.82 1.08
CA ASN A 5 13.47 3.49 1.35
C ASN A 5 13.91 2.67 0.12
N LYS A 6 14.30 3.34 -0.97
CA LYS A 6 14.77 2.66 -2.21
C LYS A 6 13.72 1.70 -2.79
N LEU A 7 12.44 2.00 -2.55
CA LEU A 7 11.30 1.36 -3.20
C LEU A 7 10.84 2.24 -4.37
N VAL A 8 10.03 1.67 -5.26
CA VAL A 8 9.34 2.41 -6.32
C VAL A 8 7.84 2.21 -6.14
N GLY A 9 7.06 3.29 -6.23
CA GLY A 9 5.60 3.23 -6.26
C GLY A 9 5.08 3.57 -7.65
N ILE A 10 4.11 2.80 -8.12
CA ILE A 10 3.37 3.02 -9.37
C ILE A 10 1.91 3.20 -8.98
N ASP A 11 1.38 4.40 -9.21
CA ASP A 11 -0.03 4.70 -9.01
C ASP A 11 -0.87 3.93 -10.04
N LYS A 12 -1.82 3.11 -9.57
CA LYS A 12 -2.79 2.40 -10.40
C LYS A 12 -4.19 2.99 -10.30
N GLY A 13 -4.36 4.04 -9.50
CA GLY A 13 -5.56 4.85 -9.40
C GLY A 13 -6.67 4.23 -8.55
N PHE A 14 -7.83 4.87 -8.63
CA PHE A 14 -9.07 4.42 -7.99
C PHE A 14 -9.88 3.54 -8.93
N SER A 15 -10.44 2.45 -8.40
CA SER A 15 -11.39 1.59 -9.12
C SER A 15 -12.49 1.11 -8.19
N ILE A 16 -13.65 0.73 -8.73
CA ILE A 16 -14.73 0.12 -7.96
C ILE A 16 -14.44 -1.37 -7.83
N ALA A 17 -14.44 -1.88 -6.60
CA ALA A 17 -14.30 -3.31 -6.33
C ALA A 17 -15.55 -4.07 -6.81
N SER A 18 -15.38 -5.01 -7.73
CA SER A 18 -16.48 -5.88 -8.21
C SER A 18 -16.86 -6.98 -7.21
N SER A 19 -16.00 -7.25 -6.23
CA SER A 19 -16.22 -8.23 -5.16
C SER A 19 -15.50 -7.80 -3.89
N GLY A 20 -15.93 -8.32 -2.74
CA GLY A 20 -15.22 -8.13 -1.48
C GLY A 20 -13.89 -8.91 -1.41
N ALA A 21 -13.01 -8.50 -0.51
CA ALA A 21 -11.75 -9.19 -0.20
C ALA A 21 -11.46 -9.13 1.30
N SER A 22 -10.93 -10.22 1.85
CA SER A 22 -10.43 -10.24 3.23
C SER A 22 -9.14 -9.44 3.35
N ALA A 23 -8.96 -8.77 4.49
CA ALA A 23 -7.73 -8.06 4.78
C ALA A 23 -6.50 -8.99 4.72
N LEU A 24 -5.42 -8.51 4.12
CA LEU A 24 -4.14 -9.20 4.00
C LEU A 24 -3.00 -8.19 4.18
N GLY A 25 -2.02 -8.52 5.02
CA GLY A 25 -0.97 -7.56 5.39
C GLY A 25 -1.44 -6.51 6.38
N THR A 26 -2.57 -6.69 7.06
CA THR A 26 -3.02 -5.79 8.13
C THR A 26 -2.55 -6.30 9.49
N GLY A 27 -2.27 -5.39 10.42
CA GLY A 27 -1.99 -5.71 11.83
C GLY A 27 -0.59 -5.31 12.29
N SER A 28 0.45 -5.97 11.79
CA SER A 28 1.84 -5.65 12.15
C SER A 28 2.85 -6.27 11.17
N CYS A 29 4.14 -6.04 11.41
CA CYS A 29 5.21 -6.72 10.70
C CYS A 29 5.21 -8.25 10.83
N ALA A 30 4.53 -8.82 11.84
CA ALA A 30 4.40 -10.28 11.98
C ALA A 30 3.46 -10.89 10.92
N THR A 31 2.60 -10.08 10.29
CA THR A 31 1.62 -10.51 9.28
C THR A 31 1.83 -9.83 7.93
N ALA A 32 3.01 -9.26 7.71
CA ALA A 32 3.35 -8.52 6.50
C ALA A 32 3.33 -9.39 5.24
N VAL A 33 2.95 -8.79 4.12
CA VAL A 33 3.02 -9.44 2.81
C VAL A 33 4.46 -9.38 2.29
N THR A 34 5.00 -10.54 1.95
CA THR A 34 6.39 -10.67 1.52
C THR A 34 6.54 -10.46 0.02
N PHE A 35 7.54 -9.68 -0.40
CA PHE A 35 7.91 -9.57 -1.81
C PHE A 35 8.31 -10.94 -2.38
N SER A 36 7.82 -11.27 -3.58
CA SER A 36 8.09 -12.55 -4.22
C SER A 36 8.13 -12.41 -5.75
N VAL A 37 8.55 -13.47 -6.45
CA VAL A 37 8.59 -13.47 -7.93
C VAL A 37 7.22 -13.29 -8.57
N THR A 38 6.16 -13.67 -7.85
CA THR A 38 4.78 -13.38 -8.25
C THR A 38 4.29 -12.13 -7.55
N THR A 39 3.54 -11.29 -8.27
CA THR A 39 2.92 -10.09 -7.70
C THR A 39 2.10 -10.45 -6.47
N GLY A 40 2.50 -9.93 -5.31
CA GLY A 40 1.75 -10.07 -4.07
C GLY A 40 0.59 -9.08 -4.00
N THR A 41 -0.32 -9.27 -3.05
CA THR A 41 -1.35 -8.28 -2.73
C THR A 41 -1.39 -8.07 -1.21
N ALA A 42 -1.22 -6.83 -0.78
CA ALA A 42 -1.61 -6.37 0.55
C ALA A 42 -2.90 -5.56 0.40
N THR A 43 -3.90 -5.83 1.21
CA THR A 43 -5.21 -5.18 1.06
C THR A 43 -5.86 -4.96 2.41
N THR A 44 -6.57 -3.84 2.56
CA THR A 44 -7.55 -3.71 3.65
C THR A 44 -8.71 -4.67 3.38
N SER A 45 -9.61 -4.84 4.35
CA SER A 45 -10.91 -5.46 4.06
C SER A 45 -11.59 -4.63 2.98
N VAL A 46 -11.95 -5.27 1.87
CA VAL A 46 -12.65 -4.64 0.74
C VAL A 46 -14.10 -5.08 0.76
N ILE A 47 -15.01 -4.12 0.62
CA ILE A 47 -16.44 -4.37 0.41
C ILE A 47 -16.77 -4.18 -1.07
N SER A 48 -17.59 -5.07 -1.61
CA SER A 48 -18.05 -4.96 -3.00
C SER A 48 -18.77 -3.63 -3.24
N GLY A 49 -18.45 -2.96 -4.34
CA GLY A 49 -19.02 -1.66 -4.71
C GLY A 49 -18.29 -0.46 -4.09
N HIS A 50 -17.34 -0.68 -3.19
CA HIS A 50 -16.49 0.40 -2.69
C HIS A 50 -15.39 0.78 -3.68
N TYR A 51 -14.96 2.04 -3.61
CA TYR A 51 -13.74 2.50 -4.26
C TYR A 51 -12.51 1.97 -3.52
N VAL A 52 -11.58 1.44 -4.30
CA VAL A 52 -10.28 0.98 -3.86
C VAL A 52 -9.21 1.80 -4.58
N TYR A 53 -8.30 2.38 -3.81
CA TYR A 53 -7.07 2.95 -4.35
C TYR A 53 -6.00 1.86 -4.41
N ASP A 54 -5.40 1.67 -5.57
CA ASP A 54 -4.33 0.69 -5.80
C ASP A 54 -3.00 1.42 -6.09
N ILE A 55 -1.96 1.05 -5.36
CA ILE A 55 -0.58 1.41 -5.65
C ILE A 55 0.25 0.13 -5.71
N GLN A 56 0.97 -0.05 -6.80
CA GLN A 56 1.97 -1.10 -6.88
C GLN A 56 3.29 -0.61 -6.31
N ILE A 57 3.78 -1.30 -5.29
CA ILE A 57 5.07 -1.04 -4.65
C ILE A 57 6.03 -2.10 -5.13
N THR A 58 7.21 -1.69 -5.56
CA THR A 58 8.22 -2.57 -6.14
C THR A 58 9.55 -2.35 -5.45
N ASN A 59 10.22 -3.42 -5.06
CA ASN A 59 11.59 -3.33 -4.54
C ASN A 59 12.61 -3.12 -5.68
N THR A 60 13.76 -2.58 -5.33
CA THR A 60 14.87 -2.34 -6.26
C THR A 60 16.09 -3.15 -5.83
N THR A 61 17.18 -3.04 -6.61
CA THR A 61 18.49 -3.59 -6.25
C THR A 61 19.08 -2.95 -4.99
N LEU A 62 18.53 -1.83 -4.53
CA LEU A 62 18.99 -1.07 -3.37
C LEU A 62 18.02 -1.17 -2.17
N THR A 63 16.90 -1.88 -2.31
CA THR A 63 15.97 -2.06 -1.18
C THR A 63 16.63 -2.92 -0.09
N PRO A 64 16.67 -2.44 1.17
CA PRO A 64 17.16 -3.24 2.28
C PRO A 64 16.45 -4.60 2.41
N THR A 65 17.23 -5.65 2.68
CA THR A 65 16.73 -6.99 3.00
C THR A 65 16.33 -7.07 4.48
N LEU A 66 15.48 -8.04 4.82
CA LEU A 66 14.97 -8.24 6.19
C LEU A 66 14.32 -6.99 6.80
N THR A 67 13.63 -6.21 5.98
CA THR A 67 13.00 -4.96 6.39
C THR A 67 11.49 -5.03 6.20
N CYS A 68 10.77 -4.61 7.24
CA CYS A 68 9.33 -4.43 7.20
C CYS A 68 8.99 -2.94 7.01
N TYR A 69 8.02 -2.68 6.15
CA TYR A 69 7.50 -1.36 5.86
C TYR A 69 6.01 -1.27 6.17
N GLN A 70 5.59 -0.12 6.66
CA GLN A 70 4.21 0.28 6.79
C GLN A 70 3.85 1.20 5.63
N VAL A 71 2.71 0.92 5.00
CA VAL A 71 2.13 1.69 3.90
C VAL A 71 0.82 2.30 4.39
N LEU A 72 0.70 3.62 4.22
CA LEU A 72 -0.51 4.38 4.55
C LEU A 72 -0.95 5.20 3.34
N LEU A 73 -2.26 5.27 3.13
CA LEU A 73 -2.90 6.19 2.20
C LEU A 73 -3.60 7.29 2.99
N THR A 74 -3.22 8.55 2.77
CA THR A 74 -3.94 9.70 3.32
C THR A 74 -4.66 10.43 2.18
N LEU A 75 -5.98 10.53 2.26
CA LEU A 75 -6.81 11.30 1.35
C LEU A 75 -7.15 12.64 2.00
N THR A 76 -6.95 13.75 1.28
CA THR A 76 -7.34 15.10 1.71
C THR A 76 -8.43 15.62 0.78
N THR A 77 -9.62 15.90 1.33
CA THR A 77 -10.75 16.46 0.58
C THR A 77 -10.63 17.97 0.39
N SER A 78 -11.46 18.55 -0.47
CA SER A 78 -11.46 19.99 -0.81
C SER A 78 -11.61 20.93 0.39
N ASN A 79 -12.29 20.49 1.45
CA ASN A 79 -12.44 21.22 2.71
C ASN A 79 -11.24 21.05 3.67
N GLY A 80 -10.16 20.37 3.25
CA GLY A 80 -8.96 20.13 4.03
C GLY A 80 -9.03 18.96 5.00
N VAL A 81 -10.14 18.23 5.07
CA VAL A 81 -10.26 17.05 5.96
C VAL A 81 -9.37 15.92 5.45
N GLN A 82 -8.54 15.39 6.34
CA GLN A 82 -7.64 14.27 6.05
C GLN A 82 -8.18 12.97 6.64
N THR A 83 -8.26 11.92 5.82
CA THR A 83 -8.60 10.57 6.26
C THR A 83 -7.48 9.62 5.87
N THR A 84 -7.00 8.82 6.82
CA THR A 84 -5.92 7.86 6.59
C THR A 84 -6.48 6.43 6.58
N TYR A 85 -6.08 5.65 5.57
CA TYR A 85 -6.45 4.25 5.36
C TYR A 85 -5.22 3.35 5.51
N GLY A 86 -5.43 2.14 6.02
CA GLY A 86 -4.38 1.20 6.42
C GLY A 86 -4.23 1.10 7.94
N PRO A 87 -3.05 0.71 8.46
CA PRO A 87 -1.83 0.38 7.73
C PRO A 87 -1.88 -0.96 6.98
N LEU A 88 -1.15 -1.01 5.86
CA LEU A 88 -0.70 -2.27 5.26
C LEU A 88 0.78 -2.48 5.57
N TYR A 89 1.17 -3.72 5.81
CA TYR A 89 2.54 -4.11 6.10
C TYR A 89 3.06 -4.98 4.97
N ILE A 90 4.23 -4.61 4.45
CA ILE A 90 4.97 -5.35 3.43
C ILE A 90 6.40 -5.58 3.91
N GLN A 91 7.05 -6.64 3.45
CA GLN A 91 8.41 -6.95 3.91
C GLN A 91 9.29 -7.59 2.84
N THR A 92 10.59 -7.38 3.01
CA THR A 92 11.65 -8.06 2.26
C THR A 92 12.20 -9.25 3.02
N THR A 93 12.68 -10.26 2.29
CA THR A 93 13.36 -11.45 2.83
C THR A 93 14.88 -11.26 2.87
N ALA A 94 15.59 -12.25 3.46
CA ALA A 94 17.05 -12.30 3.44
C ALA A 94 17.60 -12.39 1.99
N SER A 95 16.95 -13.19 1.15
CA SER A 95 17.21 -13.30 -0.28
C SER A 95 16.07 -12.65 -1.05
N LEU A 96 16.32 -11.47 -1.62
CA LEU A 96 15.33 -10.68 -2.35
C LEU A 96 15.84 -10.44 -3.78
N LEU A 97 15.02 -10.76 -4.78
CA LEU A 97 15.30 -10.36 -6.16
C LEU A 97 14.73 -8.97 -6.39
N ALA A 98 15.41 -8.13 -7.16
CA ALA A 98 14.90 -6.82 -7.52
C ALA A 98 13.63 -6.93 -8.38
N TRP A 99 12.82 -5.87 -8.37
CA TRP A 99 11.65 -5.71 -9.23
C TRP A 99 10.50 -6.69 -8.96
N GLN A 100 10.39 -7.15 -7.72
CA GLN A 100 9.27 -7.92 -7.21
C GLN A 100 8.16 -6.95 -6.77
N PRO A 101 6.95 -7.02 -7.34
CA PRO A 101 5.87 -6.10 -7.04
C PRO A 101 4.91 -6.63 -5.96
N ILE A 102 4.32 -5.72 -5.21
CA ILE A 102 3.14 -5.94 -4.36
C ILE A 102 2.12 -4.85 -4.70
N ASP A 103 0.89 -5.26 -5.04
CA ASP A 103 -0.25 -4.35 -5.10
C ASP A 103 -0.72 -4.06 -3.66
N ALA A 104 -0.68 -2.80 -3.24
CA ALA A 104 -1.20 -2.33 -1.97
C ALA A 104 -2.54 -1.63 -2.20
N ARG A 105 -3.62 -2.27 -1.74
CA ARG A 105 -5.00 -1.88 -2.02
C ARG A 105 -5.71 -1.35 -0.78
N PHE A 106 -6.25 -0.15 -0.90
CA PHE A 106 -6.94 0.55 0.18
C PHE A 106 -8.39 0.77 -0.19
N ASP A 107 -9.30 0.05 0.48
CA ASP A 107 -10.72 0.38 0.47
C ASP A 107 -10.92 1.73 1.18
N ILE A 108 -11.41 2.73 0.44
CA ILE A 108 -11.68 4.07 0.99
C ILE A 108 -13.07 4.19 1.64
N GLN A 109 -13.75 3.05 1.83
CA GLN A 109 -15.02 2.90 2.53
C GLN A 109 -16.13 3.79 1.96
N SER A 110 -16.13 3.93 0.63
CA SER A 110 -17.06 4.80 -0.08
C SER A 110 -17.50 4.17 -1.39
N THR A 111 -18.79 4.31 -1.72
CA THR A 111 -19.35 3.94 -3.04
C THR A 111 -19.33 5.11 -4.03
N THR A 112 -18.78 6.26 -3.64
CA THR A 112 -18.60 7.45 -4.50
C THR A 112 -17.13 7.85 -4.56
N THR A 113 -16.70 8.40 -5.69
CA THR A 113 -15.34 8.97 -5.79
C THR A 113 -15.18 10.11 -4.81
N PRO A 114 -13.96 10.35 -4.29
CA PRO A 114 -13.65 11.57 -3.56
C PRO A 114 -14.03 12.80 -4.39
N ALA A 115 -14.78 13.72 -3.78
CA ALA A 115 -15.21 14.93 -4.47
C ALA A 115 -14.00 15.78 -4.88
N SER A 116 -13.92 16.12 -6.16
CA SER A 116 -12.88 17.00 -6.69
C SER A 116 -13.10 18.45 -6.20
N PRO A 117 -12.03 19.21 -5.89
CA PRO A 117 -10.64 18.76 -5.85
C PRO A 117 -10.34 17.92 -4.61
N PHE A 118 -9.51 16.89 -4.77
CA PHE A 118 -8.93 16.14 -3.66
C PHE A 118 -7.46 15.86 -3.96
N SER A 119 -6.69 15.57 -2.92
CA SER A 119 -5.32 15.08 -3.05
C SER A 119 -5.13 13.80 -2.24
N PHE A 120 -4.12 13.03 -2.61
CA PHE A 120 -3.76 11.83 -1.86
C PHE A 120 -2.25 11.76 -1.67
N LEU A 121 -1.85 11.17 -0.55
CA LEU A 121 -0.47 10.89 -0.18
C LEU A 121 -0.36 9.43 0.21
N VAL A 122 0.45 8.68 -0.52
CA VAL A 122 0.94 7.38 -0.05
C VAL A 122 2.28 7.61 0.65
N THR A 123 2.37 7.10 1.88
CA THR A 123 3.58 7.13 2.71
C THR A 123 4.04 5.71 2.97
N ILE A 124 5.34 5.45 2.78
CA ILE A 124 5.98 4.18 3.11
C ILE A 124 7.09 4.43 4.14
N THR A 125 6.91 3.89 5.34
CA THR A 125 7.86 4.03 6.45
C THR A 125 8.45 2.68 6.85
N CYS A 126 9.75 2.64 7.05
CA CYS A 126 10.41 1.48 7.65
C CYS A 126 9.97 1.35 9.11
N GLN A 127 9.55 0.14 9.52
CA GLN A 127 9.08 -0.14 10.87
C GLN A 127 10.10 -0.95 11.67
N THR A 128 10.70 -1.97 11.03
CA THR A 128 11.73 -2.82 11.60
C THR A 128 12.72 -3.24 10.51
N GLY A 129 13.96 -3.55 10.90
CA GLY A 129 15.05 -3.92 9.98
C GLY A 129 16.02 -2.76 9.74
N THR A 130 16.71 -2.79 8.60
CA THR A 130 17.66 -1.73 8.24
C THR A 130 16.91 -0.57 7.58
N CYS A 131 16.64 0.47 8.37
CA CYS A 131 16.01 1.70 7.89
C CYS A 131 17.10 2.71 7.46
N PRO A 132 17.06 3.22 6.22
CA PRO A 132 17.95 4.28 5.77
C PRO A 132 17.63 5.66 6.36
#